data_AF-A0A941T6Z2-F1
#
_entry.id   AF-A0A941T6Z2-F1
#
_cell.length_a   1.000
_cell.length_b   1.000
_cell.length_c   1.000
_cell.angle_alpha   90.00
_cell.angle_beta   90.00
_cell.angle_gamma   90.00
#
_symmetry.space_group_name_H-M   'P 1'
#
loop_
_entity.id
_entity.type
_entity.pdbx_description
1 polymer ?
#
loop_
_entity_poly.entity_id
_entity_poly.type
_entity_poly.pdbx_seq_one_letter_code
_entity_poly.pdbx_strand_id
1 'polypeptide(L)'
;MTSVSTRDLKVGMFVAELDRPWLETPFLLQGFLIEEQSQIDHLQLLCRTVEIDPSKSVGLFFAATVHGKDAPLVGLPPPARPRQPDFVRIAKAVRRGGMTRRARTPRVRARDSLSLLEEELLYSAPVIDDVQASLRSLTACVQADTPLDLADVSKNIAEVAAGVVRNPEALLWLTRLKSTDEYSYDHALDVSVHLMVFARFLGLPREQIESVGVAGLIQDLGKTQLPKEILTKPGRLTAEELKLARYHVVSTLRIVANRPGLQPDTLEIIGRHHERIDGSGYPLKLQGQELGLLAEMSGLMDTYCAMIRERSYSQPMSSQKAIAELVRMRGGRFRDTLVDQFVQCMGLYPIGTLVELNSGEVAVVLQQNQVRRLQPKVMVLLAPDKSVERYPRTLDLMLNPLGPTGESYRILGALPDNAYGIDPAEFYLV
;
A
#
# COMPACT_ATOMS: atom_id res chain seq x y z
N MET A 1 -12.26 -12.83 33.56
CA MET A 1 -11.04 -13.31 34.24
C MET A 1 -9.92 -12.34 33.91
N THR A 2 -8.98 -12.18 34.83
CA THR A 2 -7.87 -11.24 34.73
C THR A 2 -6.57 -12.01 34.90
N SER A 3 -5.70 -11.94 33.89
CA SER A 3 -4.36 -12.53 33.98
C SER A 3 -3.51 -11.75 34.98
N VAL A 4 -3.03 -12.43 36.02
CA VAL A 4 -2.18 -11.86 37.07
C VAL A 4 -0.90 -12.69 37.18
N SER A 5 0.24 -12.01 37.36
CA SER A 5 1.51 -12.67 37.65
C SER A 5 1.41 -13.44 38.97
N THR A 6 1.98 -14.63 39.06
CA THR A 6 1.99 -15.39 40.32
C THR A 6 2.70 -14.65 41.46
N ARG A 7 3.54 -13.65 41.13
CA ARG A 7 4.19 -12.73 42.10
C ARG A 7 3.24 -11.72 42.72
N ASP A 8 2.16 -11.38 42.03
CA ASP A 8 1.17 -10.40 42.48
C ASP A 8 -0.04 -11.08 43.16
N LEU A 9 0.00 -12.41 43.28
CA LEU A 9 -1.00 -13.18 44.00
C LEU A 9 -1.02 -12.82 45.47
N LYS A 10 -2.24 -12.71 45.99
CA LYS A 10 -2.49 -12.48 47.41
C LYS A 10 -3.52 -13.49 47.89
N VAL A 11 -3.43 -13.81 49.18
CA VAL A 11 -4.48 -14.54 49.89
C VAL A 11 -5.80 -13.77 49.71
N GLY A 12 -6.83 -14.47 49.28
CA GLY A 12 -8.14 -13.93 48.89
C GLY A 12 -8.39 -13.85 47.38
N MET A 13 -7.39 -14.07 46.51
CA MET A 13 -7.62 -14.17 45.06
C MET A 13 -8.13 -15.56 44.68
N PHE A 14 -9.13 -15.63 43.79
CA PHE A 14 -9.65 -16.87 43.24
C PHE A 14 -8.95 -17.19 41.91
N VAL A 15 -8.12 -18.23 41.92
CA VAL A 15 -7.46 -18.74 40.72
C VAL A 15 -8.46 -19.58 39.96
N ALA A 16 -8.74 -19.22 38.71
CA ALA A 16 -9.69 -19.93 37.86
C ALA A 16 -8.98 -20.80 36.81
N GLU A 17 -7.87 -20.31 36.25
CA GLU A 17 -7.04 -21.06 35.31
C GLU A 17 -5.55 -20.84 35.57
N LEU A 18 -4.75 -21.84 35.19
CA LEU A 18 -3.29 -21.80 35.24
C LEU A 18 -2.76 -21.66 33.81
N ASP A 19 -1.55 -21.14 33.65
CA ASP A 19 -0.84 -21.11 32.36
C ASP A 19 -0.37 -22.49 31.86
N ARG A 20 -0.84 -23.57 32.50
CA ARG A 20 -0.54 -24.97 32.19
C ARG A 20 -1.68 -25.92 32.58
N PRO A 21 -1.69 -27.17 32.09
CA PRO A 21 -2.70 -28.16 32.47
C PRO A 21 -2.69 -28.46 33.97
N TRP A 22 -3.87 -28.48 34.61
CA TRP A 22 -4.03 -28.78 36.04
C TRP A 22 -3.47 -30.16 36.45
N LEU A 23 -3.49 -31.13 35.54
CA LEU A 23 -2.93 -32.48 35.74
C LEU A 23 -1.41 -32.47 35.99
N GLU A 24 -0.71 -31.38 35.63
CA GLU A 24 0.72 -31.19 35.85
C GLU A 24 1.02 -30.45 37.16
N THR A 25 0.01 -30.27 38.02
CA THR A 25 0.10 -29.51 39.27
C THR A 25 -0.44 -30.31 40.46
N PRO A 26 0.01 -30.03 41.69
CA PRO A 26 -0.48 -30.73 42.88
C PRO A 26 -1.88 -30.27 43.33
N PHE A 27 -2.56 -29.40 42.57
CA PHE A 27 -3.88 -28.89 42.93
C PHE A 27 -4.98 -29.92 42.55
N LEU A 28 -5.77 -30.33 43.55
CA LEU A 28 -6.77 -31.40 43.41
C LEU A 28 -8.03 -30.97 42.64
N LEU A 29 -8.27 -29.67 42.50
CA LEU A 29 -9.50 -29.12 41.92
C LEU A 29 -9.17 -28.01 40.92
N GLN A 30 -9.94 -27.94 39.83
CA GLN A 30 -9.90 -26.84 38.89
C GLN A 30 -10.56 -25.61 39.52
N GLY A 31 -9.72 -24.61 39.77
CA GLY A 31 -10.10 -23.35 40.36
C GLY A 31 -10.26 -23.41 41.88
N PHE A 32 -9.56 -22.52 42.58
CA PHE A 32 -9.60 -22.46 44.04
C PHE A 32 -9.33 -21.05 44.56
N LEU A 33 -9.86 -20.77 45.75
CA LEU A 33 -9.53 -19.56 46.48
C LEU A 33 -8.17 -19.73 47.16
N ILE A 34 -7.28 -18.76 47.00
CA ILE A 34 -6.01 -18.74 47.72
C ILE A 34 -6.32 -18.39 49.18
N GLU A 35 -6.21 -19.37 50.07
CA GLU A 35 -6.45 -19.24 51.50
C GLU A 35 -5.13 -19.16 52.28
N GLU A 36 -4.06 -19.72 51.74
CA GLU A 36 -2.75 -19.81 52.41
C GLU A 36 -1.60 -19.34 51.53
N GLN A 37 -0.55 -18.81 52.16
CA GLN A 37 0.68 -18.40 51.49
C GLN A 37 1.40 -19.59 50.80
N SER A 38 1.28 -20.79 51.38
CA SER A 38 1.82 -22.04 50.82
C SER A 38 1.30 -22.32 49.40
N GLN A 39 0.06 -21.94 49.11
CA GLN A 39 -0.55 -22.09 47.78
C GLN A 39 0.04 -21.11 46.78
N ILE A 40 0.34 -19.87 47.22
CA ILE A 40 1.02 -18.87 46.38
C ILE A 40 2.42 -19.36 46.03
N ASP A 41 3.15 -19.90 47.01
CA ASP A 41 4.52 -20.39 46.80
C ASP A 41 4.53 -21.55 45.78
N HIS A 42 3.57 -22.47 45.86
CA HIS A 42 3.39 -23.51 44.85
C HIS A 42 2.99 -22.96 43.48
N LEU A 43 2.10 -21.97 43.43
CA LEU A 43 1.73 -21.31 42.17
C LEU A 43 2.91 -20.57 41.56
N GLN A 44 3.77 -19.92 42.35
CA GLN A 44 4.97 -19.23 41.87
C GLN A 44 6.05 -20.20 41.37
N LEU A 45 6.13 -21.40 41.96
CA LEU A 45 7.05 -22.44 41.52
C LEU A 45 6.63 -23.04 40.17
N LEU A 46 5.32 -23.16 39.96
CA LEU A 46 4.76 -23.91 38.83
C LEU A 46 4.28 -23.00 37.70
N CYS A 47 3.71 -21.84 37.97
CA CYS A 47 3.05 -20.99 36.98
C CYS A 47 3.70 -19.60 36.93
N ARG A 48 3.74 -18.98 35.74
CA ARG A 48 4.16 -17.58 35.58
C ARG A 48 2.99 -16.64 35.75
N THR A 49 1.85 -17.00 35.19
CA THR A 49 0.60 -16.25 35.28
C THR A 49 -0.54 -17.18 35.61
N VAL A 50 -1.55 -16.63 36.28
CA VAL A 50 -2.81 -17.31 36.55
C VAL A 50 -3.96 -16.38 36.20
N GLU A 51 -5.05 -16.96 35.72
CA GLU A 51 -6.29 -16.23 35.50
C GLU A 51 -7.04 -16.14 36.82
N ILE A 52 -7.25 -14.92 37.30
CA ILE A 52 -8.04 -14.66 38.50
C ILE A 52 -9.48 -14.35 38.09
N ASP A 53 -10.43 -14.90 38.84
CA ASP A 53 -11.84 -14.51 38.77
C ASP A 53 -12.13 -13.45 39.86
N PRO A 54 -12.22 -12.15 39.50
CA PRO A 54 -12.45 -11.09 40.48
C PRO A 54 -13.82 -11.22 41.16
N SER A 55 -14.80 -11.86 40.50
CA SER A 55 -16.15 -12.04 41.04
C SER A 55 -16.23 -13.07 42.17
N LYS A 56 -15.25 -13.98 42.23
CA LYS A 56 -15.15 -15.04 43.25
C LYS A 56 -14.06 -14.79 44.29
N SER A 57 -13.29 -13.72 44.10
CA SER A 57 -12.22 -13.35 45.00
C SER A 57 -12.74 -12.49 46.15
N VAL A 58 -12.09 -12.55 47.31
CA VAL A 58 -12.49 -11.84 48.54
C VAL A 58 -11.42 -10.82 48.95
N GLY A 59 -11.84 -9.59 49.28
CA GLY A 59 -10.98 -8.47 49.72
C GLY A 59 -10.84 -7.32 48.71
N LEU A 60 -10.23 -6.21 49.13
CA LEU A 60 -10.03 -4.97 48.33
C LEU A 60 -8.73 -4.99 47.51
N PHE A 61 -8.26 -6.14 47.06
CA PHE A 61 -6.95 -6.27 46.39
C PHE A 61 -7.09 -6.61 44.90
N PHE A 62 -7.61 -5.67 44.10
CA PHE A 62 -7.58 -5.76 42.64
C PHE A 62 -7.02 -4.48 42.03
N ALA A 63 -5.70 -4.31 42.19
CA ALA A 63 -4.91 -3.39 41.39
C ALA A 63 -3.49 -3.99 41.28
N ALA A 64 -3.08 -4.33 40.06
CA ALA A 64 -1.71 -4.77 39.80
C ALA A 64 -0.77 -3.58 40.04
N THR A 65 0.21 -3.76 40.94
CA THR A 65 1.23 -2.75 41.19
C THR A 65 2.21 -2.79 40.02
N VAL A 66 2.27 -1.72 39.22
CA VAL A 66 3.25 -1.63 38.11
C VAL A 66 4.64 -1.46 38.72
N HIS A 67 5.43 -2.53 38.78
CA HIS A 67 6.84 -2.42 39.14
C HIS A 67 7.67 -1.96 37.94
N GLY A 68 8.54 -0.96 38.17
CA GLY A 68 9.49 -0.46 37.19
C GLY A 68 10.64 -1.44 36.97
N LYS A 69 10.88 -1.77 35.69
CA LYS A 69 12.06 -2.43 35.09
C LYS A 69 12.71 -3.56 35.93
N ASP A 70 12.34 -4.79 35.60
CA ASP A 70 13.02 -6.00 36.07
C ASP A 70 14.51 -6.04 35.68
N ALA A 71 15.35 -6.55 36.59
CA ALA A 71 16.70 -6.99 36.28
C ALA A 71 16.66 -8.25 35.38
N PRO A 72 17.60 -8.43 34.44
CA PRO A 72 17.57 -9.57 33.51
C PRO A 72 17.76 -10.89 34.25
N LEU A 73 16.92 -11.89 33.95
CA LEU A 73 17.12 -13.26 34.42
C LEU A 73 18.36 -13.86 33.75
N VAL A 74 19.26 -14.41 34.58
CA VAL A 74 20.47 -15.10 34.12
C VAL A 74 20.09 -16.37 33.34
N GLY A 75 20.52 -16.46 32.08
CA GLY A 75 20.50 -17.71 31.31
C GLY A 75 19.38 -17.87 30.28
N LEU A 76 18.47 -16.91 30.12
CA LEU A 76 17.54 -16.88 28.98
C LEU A 76 18.09 -15.96 27.88
N PRO A 77 17.96 -16.33 26.58
CA PRO A 77 18.16 -15.35 25.53
C PRO A 77 17.24 -14.15 25.83
N PRO A 78 17.70 -12.90 25.61
CA PRO A 78 16.88 -11.73 25.85
C PRO A 78 15.51 -11.93 25.19
N PRO A 79 14.40 -11.53 25.83
CA PRO A 79 13.08 -11.61 25.20
C PRO A 79 13.20 -11.00 23.83
N ALA A 80 12.74 -11.72 22.81
CA ALA A 80 12.78 -11.22 21.45
C ALA A 80 12.16 -9.82 21.49
N ARG A 81 12.99 -8.79 21.22
CA ARG A 81 12.51 -7.40 21.08
C ARG A 81 11.24 -7.49 20.21
N PRO A 82 10.15 -6.77 20.55
CA PRO A 82 8.92 -6.84 19.78
C PRO A 82 9.28 -6.81 18.31
N ARG A 83 9.02 -7.94 17.62
CA ARG A 83 9.44 -8.14 16.24
C ARG A 83 8.90 -6.92 15.49
N GLN A 84 9.80 -6.17 14.85
CA GLN A 84 9.43 -5.03 14.01
C GLN A 84 8.18 -5.39 13.19
N PRO A 85 7.28 -4.43 12.90
CA PRO A 85 6.18 -4.70 11.98
C PRO A 85 6.78 -5.27 10.70
N ASP A 86 6.30 -6.45 10.31
CA ASP A 86 6.90 -7.21 9.21
C ASP A 86 6.96 -6.38 7.92
N PHE A 87 6.00 -5.46 7.74
CA PHE A 87 5.98 -4.47 6.68
C PHE A 87 7.23 -3.56 6.65
N VAL A 88 7.66 -2.96 7.76
CA VAL A 88 8.80 -2.02 7.82
C VAL A 88 10.08 -2.70 7.33
N ARG A 89 10.32 -3.91 7.85
CA ARG A 89 11.50 -4.71 7.47
C ARG A 89 11.46 -5.10 6.00
N ILE A 90 10.29 -5.52 5.51
CA ILE A 90 10.11 -5.90 4.11
C ILE A 90 10.26 -4.68 3.21
N ALA A 91 9.66 -3.54 3.54
CA ALA A 91 9.80 -2.28 2.81
C ALA A 91 11.27 -1.86 2.71
N LYS A 92 12.04 -1.95 3.80
CA LYS A 92 13.50 -1.72 3.80
C LYS A 92 14.24 -2.69 2.87
N ALA A 93 13.88 -3.97 2.87
CA ALA A 93 14.49 -4.95 1.97
C ALA A 93 14.14 -4.68 0.49
N VAL A 94 12.88 -4.35 0.20
CA VAL A 94 12.39 -4.03 -1.15
C VAL A 94 13.11 -2.81 -1.72
N ARG A 95 13.26 -1.73 -0.93
CA ARG A 95 13.94 -0.51 -1.39
C ARG A 95 15.44 -0.69 -1.57
N ARG A 96 16.09 -1.52 -0.73
CA ARG A 96 17.51 -1.87 -0.91
C ARG A 96 17.78 -2.64 -2.21
N GLY A 97 16.75 -3.25 -2.80
CA GLY A 97 16.88 -4.06 -4.00
C GLY A 97 17.63 -5.38 -3.76
N GLY A 98 18.05 -6.03 -4.84
CA GLY A 98 18.79 -7.30 -4.77
C GLY A 98 17.95 -8.49 -4.30
N MET A 99 16.63 -8.38 -4.37
CA MET A 99 15.74 -9.48 -4.04
C MET A 99 15.74 -10.54 -5.14
N THR A 100 15.73 -11.80 -4.74
CA THR A 100 15.67 -12.92 -5.66
C THR A 100 14.22 -13.36 -5.89
N ARG A 101 13.93 -13.81 -7.13
CA ARG A 101 12.64 -14.40 -7.47
C ARG A 101 12.32 -15.57 -6.55
N ARG A 102 11.09 -15.60 -6.04
CA ARG A 102 10.60 -16.69 -5.21
C ARG A 102 9.88 -17.72 -6.06
N ALA A 103 10.18 -19.00 -5.85
CA ALA A 103 9.56 -20.09 -6.61
C ALA A 103 8.08 -20.31 -6.26
N ARG A 104 7.68 -19.99 -5.02
CA ARG A 104 6.31 -20.23 -4.54
C ARG A 104 5.50 -18.94 -4.58
N THR A 105 4.38 -18.99 -5.30
CA THR A 105 3.40 -17.89 -5.33
C THR A 105 2.77 -17.69 -3.94
N PRO A 106 2.41 -16.44 -3.58
CA PRO A 106 1.71 -16.14 -2.34
C PRO A 106 0.36 -16.86 -2.25
N ARG A 107 0.01 -17.34 -1.05
CA ARG A 107 -1.26 -18.04 -0.85
C ARG A 107 -2.40 -17.03 -0.73
N VAL A 108 -3.47 -17.26 -1.47
CA VAL A 108 -4.69 -16.46 -1.41
C VAL A 108 -5.60 -16.98 -0.30
N ARG A 109 -6.09 -16.08 0.55
CA ARG A 109 -7.01 -16.44 1.64
C ARG A 109 -8.43 -16.60 1.11
N ALA A 110 -9.15 -17.62 1.59
CA ALA A 110 -10.52 -17.89 1.16
C ALA A 110 -11.51 -16.77 1.52
N ARG A 111 -11.26 -16.04 2.63
CA ARG A 111 -12.21 -15.05 3.16
C ARG A 111 -12.39 -13.80 2.28
N ASP A 112 -11.30 -13.35 1.66
CA ASP A 112 -11.23 -12.08 0.92
C ASP A 112 -10.63 -12.23 -0.47
N SER A 113 -10.24 -13.45 -0.85
CA SER A 113 -9.55 -13.75 -2.11
C SER A 113 -8.29 -12.91 -2.32
N LEU A 114 -7.62 -12.51 -1.22
CA LEU A 114 -6.35 -11.78 -1.26
C LEU A 114 -5.21 -12.57 -0.62
N SER A 115 -3.99 -12.39 -1.14
CA SER A 115 -2.76 -12.82 -0.46
C SER A 115 -2.38 -11.87 0.68
N LEU A 116 -1.48 -12.31 1.57
CA LEU A 116 -0.90 -11.42 2.59
C LEU A 116 -0.06 -10.33 1.92
N LEU A 117 -0.19 -9.10 2.39
CA LEU A 117 0.52 -7.93 1.85
C LEU A 117 2.03 -8.19 1.83
N GLU A 118 2.58 -8.65 2.95
CA GLU A 118 3.99 -8.94 3.15
C GLU A 118 4.50 -10.04 2.22
N GLU A 119 3.73 -11.12 2.01
CA GLU A 119 4.10 -12.20 1.09
C GLU A 119 4.12 -11.73 -0.36
N GLU A 120 3.13 -10.91 -0.76
CA GLU A 120 3.04 -10.40 -2.12
C GLU A 120 4.12 -9.36 -2.42
N LEU A 121 4.42 -8.45 -1.49
CA LEU A 121 5.53 -7.51 -1.61
C LEU A 121 6.84 -8.26 -1.86
N LEU A 122 7.07 -9.33 -1.10
CA LEU A 122 8.28 -10.14 -1.22
C LEU A 122 8.38 -10.91 -2.55
N TYR A 123 7.24 -11.36 -3.07
CA TYR A 123 7.16 -12.09 -4.33
C TYR A 123 7.31 -11.16 -5.55
N SER A 124 6.57 -10.05 -5.55
CA SER A 124 6.42 -9.18 -6.73
C SER A 124 7.52 -8.11 -6.84
N ALA A 125 8.27 -7.80 -5.78
CA ALA A 125 9.37 -6.84 -5.83
C ALA A 125 10.42 -7.09 -6.94
N PRO A 126 10.96 -8.32 -7.14
CA PRO A 126 11.87 -8.60 -8.26
C PRO A 126 11.18 -8.55 -9.62
N VAL A 127 9.88 -8.82 -9.70
CA VAL A 127 9.12 -8.71 -10.96
C VAL A 127 9.05 -7.25 -11.40
N ILE A 128 8.89 -6.32 -10.45
CA ILE A 128 8.91 -4.89 -10.74
C ILE A 128 10.31 -4.42 -11.20
N ASP A 129 11.39 -4.97 -10.63
CA ASP A 129 12.74 -4.72 -11.14
C ASP A 129 12.88 -5.17 -12.60
N ASP A 130 12.36 -6.36 -12.93
CA ASP A 130 12.38 -6.89 -14.29
C ASP A 130 11.56 -6.04 -15.26
N VAL A 131 10.39 -5.52 -14.83
CA VAL A 131 9.59 -4.57 -15.63
C VAL A 131 10.36 -3.28 -15.90
N GLN A 132 10.99 -2.69 -14.87
CA GLN A 132 11.81 -1.48 -15.04
C GLN A 132 13.00 -1.73 -15.97
N ALA A 133 13.68 -2.89 -15.84
CA ALA A 133 14.77 -3.28 -16.71
C ALA A 133 14.32 -3.46 -18.17
N SER A 134 13.18 -4.14 -18.39
CA SER A 134 12.58 -4.27 -19.72
C SER A 134 12.24 -2.92 -20.34
N LEU A 135 11.65 -1.99 -19.56
CA LEU A 135 11.31 -0.66 -20.05
C LEU A 135 12.57 0.16 -20.41
N ARG A 136 13.63 0.10 -19.60
CA ARG A 136 14.93 0.72 -19.92
C ARG A 136 15.51 0.15 -21.21
N SER A 137 15.46 -1.18 -21.37
CA SER A 137 15.94 -1.84 -22.60
C SER A 137 15.12 -1.42 -23.81
N LEU A 138 13.79 -1.32 -23.69
CA LEU A 138 12.93 -0.84 -24.78
C LEU A 138 13.33 0.59 -25.18
N THR A 139 13.46 1.50 -24.22
CA THR A 139 13.86 2.88 -24.49
C THR A 139 15.22 2.95 -25.19
N ALA A 140 16.20 2.17 -24.73
CA ALA A 140 17.51 2.10 -25.38
C ALA A 140 17.39 1.59 -26.84
N CYS A 141 16.54 0.59 -27.09
CA CYS A 141 16.30 0.11 -28.44
C CYS A 141 15.63 1.16 -29.34
N VAL A 142 14.65 1.93 -28.83
CA VAL A 142 14.06 3.05 -29.59
C VAL A 142 15.11 4.09 -29.95
N GLN A 143 15.96 4.48 -29.00
CA GLN A 143 16.99 5.50 -29.20
C GLN A 143 18.06 5.06 -30.19
N ALA A 144 18.39 3.77 -30.20
CA ALA A 144 19.35 3.17 -31.13
C ALA A 144 18.73 2.73 -32.47
N ASP A 145 17.43 2.94 -32.69
CA ASP A 145 16.67 2.46 -33.84
C ASP A 145 16.86 0.96 -34.13
N THR A 146 16.90 0.15 -33.06
CA THR A 146 17.06 -1.32 -33.14
C THR A 146 15.71 -2.03 -33.01
N PRO A 147 15.60 -3.29 -33.48
CA PRO A 147 14.36 -4.05 -33.33
C PRO A 147 13.98 -4.18 -31.85
N LEU A 148 12.80 -3.68 -31.46
CA LEU A 148 12.29 -3.97 -30.12
C LEU A 148 11.59 -5.31 -30.06
N ASP A 149 11.74 -5.99 -28.93
CA ASP A 149 10.98 -7.16 -28.55
C ASP A 149 10.07 -6.80 -27.36
N LEU A 150 8.77 -7.02 -27.53
CA LEU A 150 7.76 -6.74 -26.50
C LEU A 150 7.35 -8.01 -25.73
N ALA A 151 7.91 -9.16 -26.05
CA ALA A 151 7.59 -10.43 -25.40
C ALA A 151 7.94 -10.40 -23.91
N ASP A 152 9.14 -9.93 -23.57
CA ASP A 152 9.58 -9.82 -22.17
C ASP A 152 8.72 -8.85 -21.37
N VAL A 153 8.34 -7.71 -21.98
CA VAL A 153 7.47 -6.72 -21.36
C VAL A 153 6.10 -7.31 -21.08
N SER A 154 5.51 -7.98 -22.07
CA SER A 154 4.20 -8.61 -21.94
C SER A 154 4.21 -9.72 -20.89
N LYS A 155 5.27 -10.53 -20.86
CA LYS A 155 5.46 -11.58 -19.86
C LYS A 155 5.59 -11.01 -18.44
N ASN A 156 6.43 -9.99 -18.25
CA ASN A 156 6.63 -9.37 -16.94
C ASN A 156 5.35 -8.67 -16.47
N ILE A 157 4.64 -7.97 -17.37
CA ILE A 157 3.33 -7.38 -17.05
C ILE A 157 2.28 -8.43 -16.72
N ALA A 158 2.25 -9.58 -17.41
CA ALA A 158 1.33 -10.66 -17.06
C ALA A 158 1.56 -11.20 -15.64
N GLU A 159 2.80 -11.20 -15.17
CA GLU A 159 3.13 -11.56 -13.79
C GLU A 159 2.71 -10.47 -12.79
N VAL A 160 2.90 -9.19 -13.13
CA VAL A 160 2.38 -8.07 -12.32
C VAL A 160 0.85 -8.08 -12.26
N ALA A 161 0.16 -8.33 -13.38
CA ALA A 161 -1.29 -8.46 -13.44
C ALA A 161 -1.79 -9.60 -12.54
N ALA A 162 -1.10 -10.75 -12.54
CA ALA A 162 -1.39 -11.84 -11.62
C ALA A 162 -1.18 -11.42 -10.14
N GLY A 163 -0.15 -10.60 -9.86
CA GLY A 163 0.05 -9.98 -8.56
C GLY A 163 -1.09 -9.03 -8.17
N VAL A 164 -1.53 -8.15 -9.08
CA VAL A 164 -2.66 -7.23 -8.87
C VAL A 164 -3.93 -8.00 -8.53
N VAL A 165 -4.18 -9.13 -9.20
CA VAL A 165 -5.32 -10.01 -8.88
C VAL A 165 -5.22 -10.53 -7.45
N ARG A 166 -4.04 -11.03 -7.04
CA ARG A 166 -3.79 -11.59 -5.70
C ARG A 166 -3.81 -10.54 -4.59
N ASN A 167 -3.19 -9.39 -4.78
CA ASN A 167 -3.19 -8.30 -3.80
C ASN A 167 -2.84 -6.96 -4.47
N PRO A 168 -3.83 -6.14 -4.85
CA PRO A 168 -3.59 -4.87 -5.56
C PRO A 168 -2.82 -3.86 -4.69
N GLU A 169 -3.00 -3.91 -3.36
CA GLU A 169 -2.36 -2.99 -2.43
C GLU A 169 -0.85 -3.18 -2.38
N ALA A 170 -0.38 -4.43 -2.47
CA ALA A 170 1.04 -4.74 -2.55
C ALA A 170 1.68 -4.10 -3.78
N LEU A 171 1.02 -4.15 -4.94
CA LEU A 171 1.57 -3.62 -6.18
C LEU A 171 1.60 -2.08 -6.16
N LEU A 172 0.57 -1.44 -5.60
CA LEU A 172 0.57 0.00 -5.34
C LEU A 172 1.70 0.42 -4.38
N TRP A 173 1.97 -0.39 -3.34
CA TRP A 173 3.11 -0.17 -2.47
C TRP A 173 4.44 -0.29 -3.22
N LEU A 174 4.57 -1.27 -4.13
CA LEU A 174 5.82 -1.45 -4.89
C LEU A 174 6.12 -0.26 -5.81
N THR A 175 5.12 0.39 -6.42
CA THR A 175 5.41 1.57 -7.26
C THR A 175 5.93 2.76 -6.45
N ARG A 176 5.58 2.83 -5.16
CA ARG A 176 6.12 3.81 -4.21
C ARG A 176 7.50 3.41 -3.69
N LEU A 177 7.67 2.16 -3.28
CA LEU A 177 8.91 1.65 -2.66
C LEU A 177 10.07 1.52 -3.64
N LYS A 178 9.76 1.32 -4.92
CA LYS A 178 10.73 1.12 -6.00
C LYS A 178 10.81 2.32 -6.96
N SER A 179 10.39 3.48 -6.47
CA SER A 179 10.62 4.75 -7.14
C SER A 179 12.12 4.97 -7.32
N THR A 180 12.50 5.50 -8.47
CA THR A 180 13.86 5.86 -8.87
C THR A 180 13.95 7.37 -9.11
N ASP A 181 15.15 7.89 -9.38
CA ASP A 181 15.31 9.30 -9.79
C ASP A 181 14.94 9.51 -11.28
N GLU A 182 14.39 8.47 -11.94
CA GLU A 182 14.05 8.47 -13.36
C GLU A 182 12.53 8.66 -13.56
N TYR A 183 12.07 9.92 -13.46
CA TYR A 183 10.64 10.30 -13.52
C TYR A 183 9.82 9.55 -14.58
N SER A 184 10.34 9.41 -15.81
CA SER A 184 9.59 8.81 -16.92
C SER A 184 9.31 7.32 -16.71
N TYR A 185 10.27 6.58 -16.13
CA TYR A 185 10.10 5.14 -15.87
C TYR A 185 9.17 4.90 -14.69
N ASP A 186 9.31 5.72 -13.65
CA ASP A 186 8.43 5.70 -12.49
C ASP A 186 6.97 6.05 -12.85
N HIS A 187 6.77 7.08 -13.70
CA HIS A 187 5.44 7.45 -14.19
C HIS A 187 4.81 6.33 -15.01
N ALA A 188 5.57 5.72 -15.93
CA ALA A 188 5.09 4.58 -16.72
C ALA A 188 4.68 3.39 -15.84
N LEU A 189 5.48 3.07 -14.82
CA LEU A 189 5.18 2.01 -13.87
C LEU A 189 3.92 2.33 -13.04
N ASP A 190 3.80 3.57 -12.56
CA ASP A 190 2.62 4.02 -11.82
C ASP A 190 1.35 3.88 -12.65
N VAL A 191 1.34 4.42 -13.86
CA VAL A 191 0.18 4.34 -14.74
C VAL A 191 -0.17 2.89 -15.03
N SER A 192 0.81 2.06 -15.37
CA SER A 192 0.61 0.62 -15.62
C SER A 192 -0.06 -0.08 -14.44
N VAL A 193 0.51 0.04 -13.23
CA VAL A 193 -0.02 -0.65 -12.04
C VAL A 193 -1.36 -0.09 -11.61
N HIS A 194 -1.53 1.23 -11.54
CA HIS A 194 -2.80 1.82 -11.13
C HIS A 194 -3.92 1.49 -12.13
N LEU A 195 -3.62 1.49 -13.43
CA LEU A 195 -4.59 1.14 -14.47
C LEU A 195 -4.99 -0.34 -14.37
N MET A 196 -4.05 -1.25 -14.09
CA MET A 196 -4.36 -2.66 -13.80
C MET A 196 -5.22 -2.82 -12.54
N VAL A 197 -4.92 -2.09 -11.47
CA VAL A 197 -5.72 -2.10 -10.23
C VAL A 197 -7.14 -1.60 -10.51
N PHE A 198 -7.28 -0.53 -11.29
CA PHE A 198 -8.59 0.01 -11.64
C PHE A 198 -9.37 -0.92 -12.58
N ALA A 199 -8.71 -1.53 -13.56
CA ALA A 199 -9.29 -2.57 -14.42
C ALA A 199 -9.79 -3.77 -13.61
N ARG A 200 -8.99 -4.25 -12.65
CA ARG A 200 -9.41 -5.30 -11.70
C ARG A 200 -10.63 -4.86 -10.89
N PHE A 201 -10.63 -3.63 -10.39
CA PHE A 201 -11.74 -3.08 -9.61
C PHE A 201 -13.05 -3.03 -10.40
N LEU A 202 -12.98 -2.66 -11.69
CA LEU A 202 -14.12 -2.68 -12.61
C LEU A 202 -14.55 -4.10 -13.05
N GLY A 203 -13.84 -5.14 -12.63
CA GLY A 203 -14.15 -6.53 -12.97
C GLY A 203 -13.77 -6.91 -14.40
N LEU A 204 -12.81 -6.23 -15.02
CA LEU A 204 -12.33 -6.58 -16.35
C LEU A 204 -11.64 -7.96 -16.34
N PRO A 205 -11.75 -8.74 -17.43
CA PRO A 205 -11.08 -10.02 -17.55
C PRO A 205 -9.56 -9.85 -17.53
N ARG A 206 -8.87 -10.92 -17.12
CA ARG A 206 -7.41 -10.92 -16.97
C ARG A 206 -6.67 -10.44 -18.23
N GLU A 207 -7.11 -10.87 -19.40
CA GLU A 207 -6.50 -10.47 -20.69
C GLU A 207 -6.54 -8.94 -20.91
N GLN A 208 -7.62 -8.29 -20.47
CA GLN A 208 -7.73 -6.82 -20.53
C GLN A 208 -6.89 -6.14 -19.46
N ILE A 209 -6.79 -6.72 -18.25
CA ILE A 209 -5.87 -6.23 -17.21
C ILE A 209 -4.42 -6.26 -17.75
N GLU A 210 -4.01 -7.35 -18.40
CA GLU A 210 -2.69 -7.46 -19.02
C GLU A 210 -2.51 -6.44 -20.15
N SER A 211 -3.51 -6.28 -21.01
CA SER A 211 -3.48 -5.33 -22.13
C SER A 211 -3.35 -3.88 -21.68
N VAL A 212 -4.09 -3.46 -20.65
CA VAL A 212 -4.00 -2.11 -20.08
C VAL A 212 -2.69 -1.91 -19.32
N GLY A 213 -2.16 -2.96 -18.68
CA GLY A 213 -0.86 -2.92 -18.02
C GLY A 213 0.28 -2.65 -19.01
N VAL A 214 0.29 -3.36 -20.15
CA VAL A 214 1.26 -3.12 -21.23
C VAL A 214 1.10 -1.71 -21.77
N ALA A 215 -0.15 -1.29 -22.06
CA ALA A 215 -0.43 0.03 -22.58
C ALA A 215 0.06 1.14 -21.64
N GLY A 216 -0.27 1.07 -20.35
CA GLY A 216 0.15 2.06 -19.36
C GLY A 216 1.67 2.18 -19.23
N LEU A 217 2.41 1.09 -19.44
CA LEU A 217 3.87 1.09 -19.40
C LEU A 217 4.50 1.75 -20.65
N ILE A 218 3.88 1.59 -21.82
CA ILE A 218 4.52 1.99 -23.09
C ILE A 218 3.85 3.16 -23.82
N GLN A 219 2.70 3.65 -23.35
CA GLN A 219 1.91 4.70 -24.05
C GLN A 219 2.67 6.00 -24.31
N ASP A 220 3.72 6.24 -23.54
CA ASP A 220 4.56 7.43 -23.60
C ASP A 220 5.94 7.19 -24.21
N LEU A 221 6.20 6.01 -24.77
CA LEU A 221 7.52 5.64 -25.30
C LEU A 221 8.01 6.61 -26.40
N GLY A 222 7.10 7.20 -27.17
CA GLY A 222 7.40 8.22 -28.17
C GLY A 222 7.95 9.53 -27.60
N LYS A 223 7.85 9.79 -26.29
CA LYS A 223 8.49 10.94 -25.64
C LYS A 223 10.02 10.87 -25.76
N THR A 224 10.59 9.67 -25.93
CA THR A 224 12.03 9.45 -26.13
C THR A 224 12.56 10.08 -27.44
N GLN A 225 11.67 10.37 -28.39
CA GLN A 225 12.02 11.03 -29.66
C GLN A 225 11.85 12.56 -29.61
N LEU A 226 11.40 13.12 -28.49
CA LEU A 226 11.24 14.57 -28.32
C LEU A 226 12.58 15.22 -27.94
N PRO A 227 12.82 16.48 -28.35
CA PRO A 227 13.97 17.26 -27.89
C PRO A 227 13.99 17.36 -26.36
N LYS A 228 15.19 17.22 -25.78
CA LYS A 228 15.39 17.25 -24.31
C LYS A 228 14.92 18.57 -23.72
N GLU A 229 15.10 19.66 -24.45
CA GLU A 229 14.69 21.01 -24.07
C GLU A 229 13.19 21.13 -23.82
N ILE A 230 12.37 20.34 -24.52
CA ILE A 230 10.92 20.29 -24.32
C ILE A 230 10.58 19.44 -23.09
N LEU A 231 11.24 18.28 -22.95
CA LEU A 231 11.00 17.35 -21.84
C LEU A 231 11.37 17.94 -20.48
N THR A 232 12.46 18.71 -20.42
CA THR A 232 13.00 19.27 -19.17
C THR A 232 12.68 20.76 -19.00
N LYS A 233 11.77 21.34 -19.82
CA LYS A 233 11.48 22.77 -19.78
C LYS A 233 10.88 23.17 -18.43
N PRO A 234 11.47 24.14 -17.70
CA PRO A 234 10.82 24.70 -16.53
C PRO A 234 9.68 25.62 -16.96
N GLY A 235 8.45 25.30 -16.57
CA GLY A 235 7.26 26.12 -16.82
C GLY A 235 6.43 25.66 -18.02
N ARG A 236 5.59 26.57 -18.55
CA ARG A 236 4.63 26.25 -19.61
C ARG A 236 5.31 26.14 -20.98
N LEU A 237 4.91 25.12 -21.75
CA LEU A 237 5.27 25.00 -23.15
C LEU A 237 4.57 26.09 -23.99
N THR A 238 5.26 26.58 -25.02
CA THR A 238 4.65 27.42 -26.06
C THR A 238 3.66 26.60 -26.89
N ALA A 239 2.85 27.26 -27.72
CA ALA A 239 1.91 26.57 -28.59
C ALA A 239 2.61 25.59 -29.55
N GLU A 240 3.77 25.96 -30.09
CA GLU A 240 4.54 25.10 -31.01
C GLU A 240 5.22 23.94 -30.28
N GLU A 241 5.82 24.20 -29.11
CA GLU A 241 6.38 23.13 -28.26
C GLU A 241 5.29 22.15 -27.80
N LEU A 242 4.09 22.64 -27.50
CA LEU A 242 2.97 21.80 -27.11
C LEU A 242 2.51 20.92 -28.30
N LYS A 243 2.44 21.47 -29.52
CA LYS A 243 2.13 20.66 -30.72
C LYS A 243 3.16 19.56 -30.91
N LEU A 244 4.44 19.87 -30.76
CA LEU A 244 5.51 18.88 -30.86
C LEU A 244 5.43 17.84 -29.73
N ALA A 245 5.18 18.27 -28.49
CA ALA A 245 5.01 17.35 -27.36
C ALA A 245 3.84 16.38 -27.60
N ARG A 246 2.71 16.84 -28.15
CA ARG A 246 1.55 15.99 -28.47
C ARG A 246 1.85 14.90 -29.51
N TYR A 247 2.89 15.06 -30.32
CA TYR A 247 3.29 14.08 -31.33
C TYR A 247 3.76 12.75 -30.71
N HIS A 248 4.12 12.70 -29.42
CA HIS A 248 4.55 11.46 -28.76
C HIS A 248 3.51 10.32 -28.88
N VAL A 249 2.21 10.63 -28.96
CA VAL A 249 1.15 9.63 -29.13
C VAL A 249 1.32 8.90 -30.48
N VAL A 250 1.42 9.68 -31.56
CA VAL A 250 1.59 9.15 -32.92
C VAL A 250 2.95 8.48 -33.08
N SER A 251 4.00 9.05 -32.49
CA SER A 251 5.34 8.45 -32.45
C SER A 251 5.32 7.09 -31.74
N THR A 252 4.65 6.98 -30.57
CA THR A 252 4.51 5.70 -29.86
C THR A 252 3.81 4.67 -30.72
N LEU A 253 2.68 5.03 -31.34
CA LEU A 253 1.99 4.13 -32.27
C LEU A 253 2.92 3.67 -33.39
N ARG A 254 3.69 4.57 -34.02
CA ARG A 254 4.65 4.21 -35.07
C ARG A 254 5.75 3.27 -34.57
N ILE A 255 6.25 3.49 -33.36
CA ILE A 255 7.26 2.63 -32.73
C ILE A 255 6.73 1.20 -32.57
N VAL A 256 5.44 1.03 -32.27
CA VAL A 256 4.85 -0.28 -31.94
C VAL A 256 4.04 -0.93 -33.08
N ALA A 257 3.63 -0.17 -34.11
CA ALA A 257 2.63 -0.54 -35.11
C ALA A 257 2.96 -1.77 -35.99
N ASN A 258 4.20 -2.24 -35.99
CA ASN A 258 4.62 -3.40 -36.80
C ASN A 258 5.13 -4.57 -35.94
N ARG A 259 4.79 -4.59 -34.65
CA ARG A 259 5.24 -5.64 -33.74
C ARG A 259 4.17 -6.70 -33.52
N PRO A 260 4.49 -7.99 -33.70
CA PRO A 260 3.56 -9.06 -33.38
C PRO A 260 3.28 -9.08 -31.86
N GLY A 261 2.07 -9.50 -31.49
CA GLY A 261 1.73 -9.81 -30.10
C GLY A 261 1.08 -8.67 -29.30
N LEU A 262 0.90 -7.47 -29.86
CA LEU A 262 0.12 -6.42 -29.21
C LEU A 262 -1.38 -6.63 -29.41
N GLN A 263 -2.13 -6.54 -28.32
CA GLN A 263 -3.58 -6.62 -28.34
C GLN A 263 -4.19 -5.33 -28.93
N PRO A 264 -5.33 -5.41 -29.63
CA PRO A 264 -6.03 -4.23 -30.15
C PRO A 264 -6.31 -3.17 -29.07
N ASP A 265 -6.71 -3.61 -27.87
CA ASP A 265 -6.96 -2.76 -26.71
C ASP A 265 -5.72 -1.91 -26.34
N THR A 266 -4.52 -2.48 -26.45
CA THR A 266 -3.27 -1.76 -26.19
C THR A 266 -3.06 -0.63 -27.20
N LEU A 267 -3.27 -0.89 -28.49
CA LEU A 267 -3.13 0.13 -29.54
C LEU A 267 -4.19 1.23 -29.41
N GLU A 268 -5.42 0.87 -29.05
CA GLU A 268 -6.49 1.82 -28.77
C GLU A 268 -6.11 2.78 -27.64
N ILE A 269 -5.65 2.24 -26.51
CA ILE A 269 -5.23 3.05 -25.36
C ILE A 269 -4.10 4.00 -25.74
N ILE A 270 -3.04 3.49 -26.37
CA ILE A 270 -1.89 4.31 -26.77
C ILE A 270 -2.37 5.47 -27.64
N GLY A 271 -3.20 5.21 -28.65
CA GLY A 271 -3.67 6.23 -29.59
C GLY A 271 -4.63 7.26 -29.00
N ARG A 272 -5.24 6.98 -27.83
CA ARG A 272 -6.39 7.75 -27.32
C ARG A 272 -6.29 8.16 -25.84
N HIS A 273 -5.25 7.80 -25.09
CA HIS A 273 -5.16 8.14 -23.65
C HIS A 273 -5.16 9.67 -23.37
N HIS A 274 -4.86 10.51 -24.36
CA HIS A 274 -4.97 11.96 -24.24
C HIS A 274 -6.28 12.57 -24.79
N GLU A 275 -7.19 11.73 -25.27
CA GLU A 275 -8.55 12.14 -25.64
C GLU A 275 -9.43 12.34 -24.41
N ARG A 276 -10.46 13.16 -24.54
CA ARG A 276 -11.42 13.49 -23.46
C ARG A 276 -12.83 13.46 -24.01
N ILE A 277 -13.81 13.12 -23.19
CA ILE A 277 -15.19 12.89 -23.69
C ILE A 277 -15.85 14.14 -24.27
N ASP A 278 -15.38 15.34 -23.90
CA ASP A 278 -15.81 16.63 -24.42
C ASP A 278 -15.11 17.03 -25.74
N GLY A 279 -14.23 16.18 -26.28
CA GLY A 279 -13.47 16.46 -27.50
C GLY A 279 -12.33 17.46 -27.34
N SER A 280 -12.00 17.87 -26.10
CA SER A 280 -10.90 18.79 -25.83
C SER A 280 -9.50 18.15 -25.96
N GLY A 281 -9.45 16.82 -26.08
CA GLY A 281 -8.24 16.03 -26.15
C GLY A 281 -7.54 16.02 -27.53
N TYR A 282 -6.60 15.09 -27.68
CA TYR A 282 -5.80 14.90 -28.89
C TYR A 282 -5.37 13.42 -29.02
N PRO A 283 -5.00 12.95 -30.21
CA PRO A 283 -4.83 13.68 -31.48
C PRO A 283 -6.07 13.78 -32.39
N LEU A 284 -7.06 12.92 -32.20
CA LEU A 284 -8.26 12.75 -33.03
C LEU A 284 -9.44 13.64 -32.61
N LYS A 285 -9.45 14.15 -31.36
CA LYS A 285 -10.54 14.96 -30.77
C LYS A 285 -11.86 14.18 -30.68
N LEU A 286 -11.79 12.94 -30.23
CA LEU A 286 -12.94 12.04 -30.11
C LEU A 286 -13.95 12.57 -29.09
N GLN A 287 -15.24 12.28 -29.29
CA GLN A 287 -16.29 12.72 -28.38
C GLN A 287 -17.14 11.56 -27.85
N GLY A 288 -17.56 11.68 -26.59
CA GLY A 288 -18.52 10.78 -25.96
C GLY A 288 -18.10 9.31 -26.05
N GLN A 289 -18.87 8.51 -26.80
CA GLN A 289 -18.67 7.06 -26.91
C GLN A 289 -17.55 6.66 -27.87
N GLU A 290 -17.13 7.54 -28.78
CA GLU A 290 -16.06 7.27 -29.75
C GLU A 290 -14.71 7.00 -29.07
N LEU A 291 -14.53 7.54 -27.86
CA LEU A 291 -13.31 7.38 -27.07
C LEU A 291 -13.04 5.91 -26.70
N GLY A 292 -14.08 5.15 -26.37
CA GLY A 292 -13.95 3.82 -25.77
C GLY A 292 -13.60 3.88 -24.27
N LEU A 293 -14.00 2.84 -23.53
CA LEU A 293 -13.84 2.78 -22.07
C LEU A 293 -12.37 2.72 -21.65
N LEU A 294 -11.56 1.87 -22.30
CA LEU A 294 -10.18 1.62 -21.91
C LEU A 294 -9.29 2.86 -22.11
N ALA A 295 -9.50 3.60 -23.20
CA ALA A 295 -8.81 4.86 -23.44
C ALA A 295 -9.19 5.93 -22.41
N GLU A 296 -10.48 6.04 -22.06
CA GLU A 296 -10.95 6.95 -21.03
C GLU A 296 -10.36 6.61 -19.65
N MET A 297 -10.34 5.32 -19.29
CA MET A 297 -9.67 4.83 -18.08
C MET A 297 -8.19 5.22 -18.04
N SER A 298 -7.47 5.01 -19.15
CA SER A 298 -6.05 5.36 -19.23
C SER A 298 -5.82 6.87 -19.11
N GLY A 299 -6.63 7.68 -19.79
CA GLY A 299 -6.51 9.14 -19.71
C GLY A 299 -6.81 9.70 -18.32
N LEU A 300 -7.76 9.11 -17.62
CA LEU A 300 -8.04 9.43 -16.21
C LEU A 300 -6.85 9.05 -15.34
N MET A 301 -6.31 7.85 -15.51
CA MET A 301 -5.20 7.35 -14.70
C MET A 301 -3.89 8.10 -14.95
N ASP A 302 -3.56 8.38 -16.20
CA ASP A 302 -2.41 9.21 -16.58
C ASP A 302 -2.51 10.59 -15.94
N THR A 303 -3.71 11.20 -15.96
CA THR A 303 -3.96 12.49 -15.29
C THR A 303 -3.77 12.39 -13.78
N TYR A 304 -4.23 11.31 -13.13
CA TYR A 304 -4.04 11.08 -11.70
C TYR A 304 -2.55 10.94 -11.32
N CYS A 305 -1.84 9.99 -11.95
CA CYS A 305 -0.42 9.71 -11.69
C CYS A 305 0.45 10.95 -11.94
N ALA A 306 0.10 11.72 -12.98
CA ALA A 306 0.71 13.00 -13.30
C ALA A 306 0.62 14.05 -12.17
N MET A 307 -0.47 14.05 -11.39
CA MET A 307 -0.68 15.02 -10.30
C MET A 307 0.05 14.63 -9.02
N ILE A 308 0.15 13.34 -8.73
CA ILE A 308 0.71 12.84 -7.46
C ILE A 308 2.23 12.67 -7.47
N ARG A 309 2.89 12.78 -8.63
CA ARG A 309 4.36 12.76 -8.74
C ARG A 309 4.95 14.17 -8.87
N GLU A 310 6.15 14.33 -8.33
CA GLU A 310 6.94 15.55 -8.45
C GLU A 310 7.38 15.73 -9.90
N ARG A 311 7.16 16.93 -10.45
CA ARG A 311 7.63 17.33 -11.78
C ARG A 311 8.67 18.43 -11.61
N SER A 312 9.54 18.61 -12.60
CA SER A 312 10.57 19.66 -12.63
C SER A 312 10.05 21.09 -12.42
N TYR A 313 8.72 21.29 -12.46
CA TYR A 313 8.03 22.56 -12.38
C TYR A 313 6.82 22.57 -11.42
N SER A 314 6.58 21.51 -10.62
CA SER A 314 5.50 21.47 -9.63
C SER A 314 5.77 20.49 -8.50
N GLN A 315 5.51 20.93 -7.27
CA GLN A 315 5.46 20.06 -6.10
C GLN A 315 4.33 19.02 -6.27
N PRO A 316 4.55 17.77 -5.81
CA PRO A 316 3.55 16.72 -5.90
C PRO A 316 2.30 17.10 -5.11
N MET A 317 1.15 16.77 -5.68
CA MET A 317 -0.14 16.95 -5.04
C MET A 317 -0.48 15.69 -4.23
N SER A 318 -0.89 15.85 -2.97
CA SER A 318 -1.42 14.73 -2.17
C SER A 318 -2.54 14.01 -2.92
N SER A 319 -2.62 12.68 -2.80
CA SER A 319 -3.63 11.87 -3.51
C SER A 319 -5.06 12.38 -3.33
N GLN A 320 -5.41 12.91 -2.17
CA GLN A 320 -6.75 13.47 -1.92
C GLN A 320 -7.07 14.69 -2.77
N LYS A 321 -6.10 15.62 -2.89
CA LYS A 321 -6.25 16.80 -3.75
C LYS A 321 -6.31 16.38 -5.21
N ALA A 322 -5.54 15.39 -5.63
CA ALA A 322 -5.57 14.87 -7.00
C ALA A 322 -6.94 14.22 -7.33
N ILE A 323 -7.49 13.46 -6.39
CA ILE A 323 -8.85 12.93 -6.49
C ILE A 323 -9.88 14.07 -6.56
N ALA A 324 -9.77 15.09 -5.71
CA ALA A 324 -10.68 16.23 -5.73
C ALA A 324 -10.63 16.99 -7.06
N GLU A 325 -9.47 17.09 -7.69
CA GLU A 325 -9.31 17.70 -9.01
C GLU A 325 -9.96 16.87 -10.12
N LEU A 326 -9.84 15.53 -10.07
CA LEU A 326 -10.58 14.65 -11.00
C LEU A 326 -12.10 14.75 -10.82
N VAL A 327 -12.57 14.89 -9.57
CA VAL A 327 -13.99 15.13 -9.29
C VAL A 327 -14.47 16.44 -9.90
N ARG A 328 -13.62 17.48 -10.01
CA ARG A 328 -13.98 18.72 -10.73
C ARG A 328 -14.05 18.54 -12.25
N MET A 329 -13.32 17.57 -12.79
CA MET A 329 -13.35 17.23 -14.22
C MET A 329 -14.51 16.31 -14.62
N ARG A 330 -15.24 15.79 -13.62
CA ARG A 330 -16.42 14.93 -13.76
C ARG A 330 -17.52 15.60 -14.59
N GLY A 331 -18.09 14.87 -15.55
CA GLY A 331 -19.15 15.34 -16.44
C GLY A 331 -18.69 16.26 -17.56
N GLY A 332 -17.42 16.69 -17.53
CA GLY A 332 -16.76 17.45 -18.58
C GLY A 332 -15.73 16.60 -19.31
N ARG A 333 -14.53 16.45 -18.73
CA ARG A 333 -13.42 15.73 -19.37
C ARG A 333 -13.52 14.21 -19.27
N PHE A 334 -14.22 13.72 -18.24
CA PHE A 334 -14.43 12.31 -17.95
C PHE A 334 -15.89 12.07 -17.55
N ARG A 335 -16.44 10.88 -17.84
CA ARG A 335 -17.82 10.50 -17.53
C ARG A 335 -18.00 10.38 -16.03
N ASP A 336 -19.19 10.78 -15.58
CA ASP A 336 -19.57 10.76 -14.17
C ASP A 336 -19.34 9.39 -13.53
N THR A 337 -19.81 8.34 -14.20
CA THR A 337 -19.72 6.96 -13.73
C THR A 337 -18.28 6.50 -13.60
N LEU A 338 -17.39 6.90 -14.51
CA LEU A 338 -15.99 6.46 -14.48
C LEU A 338 -15.25 7.13 -13.32
N VAL A 339 -15.44 8.45 -13.13
CA VAL A 339 -14.85 9.18 -12.02
C VAL A 339 -15.35 8.62 -10.69
N ASP A 340 -16.65 8.32 -10.58
CA ASP A 340 -17.21 7.72 -9.37
C ASP A 340 -16.57 6.36 -9.06
N GLN A 341 -16.44 5.48 -10.05
CA GLN A 341 -15.78 4.19 -9.86
C GLN A 341 -14.30 4.36 -9.49
N PHE A 342 -13.60 5.33 -10.08
CA PHE A 342 -12.23 5.64 -9.71
C PHE A 342 -12.10 6.08 -8.25
N VAL A 343 -12.97 7.00 -7.78
CA VAL A 343 -12.99 7.44 -6.38
C VAL A 343 -13.27 6.26 -5.45
N GLN A 344 -14.17 5.36 -5.84
CA GLN A 344 -14.45 4.15 -5.05
C GLN A 344 -13.27 3.18 -5.01
N CYS A 345 -12.54 3.04 -6.13
CA CYS A 345 -11.35 2.21 -6.24
C CYS A 345 -10.20 2.74 -5.37
N MET A 346 -9.93 4.05 -5.43
CA MET A 346 -8.82 4.66 -4.69
C MET A 346 -9.14 4.87 -3.20
N GLY A 347 -10.42 4.91 -2.83
CA GLY A 347 -10.85 5.14 -1.46
C GLY A 347 -10.63 6.58 -0.99
N LEU A 348 -11.13 6.90 0.21
CA LEU A 348 -11.00 8.24 0.80
C LEU A 348 -9.57 8.54 1.28
N TYR A 349 -8.90 7.49 1.74
CA TYR A 349 -7.50 7.53 2.16
C TYR A 349 -6.71 6.51 1.35
N PRO A 350 -6.17 6.91 0.20
CA PRO A 350 -5.30 6.05 -0.61
C PRO A 350 -4.12 5.51 0.17
N ILE A 351 -3.55 4.40 -0.29
CA ILE A 351 -2.37 3.78 0.33
C ILE A 351 -1.24 4.80 0.44
N GLY A 352 -0.62 4.84 1.61
CA GLY A 352 0.47 5.73 1.96
C GLY A 352 0.07 7.19 2.21
N THR A 353 -1.24 7.48 2.33
CA THR A 353 -1.74 8.77 2.83
C THR A 353 -1.38 8.92 4.31
N LEU A 354 -0.86 10.09 4.70
CA LEU A 354 -0.72 10.45 6.13
C LEU A 354 -2.07 10.88 6.68
N VAL A 355 -2.38 10.41 7.88
CA VAL A 355 -3.63 10.72 8.58
C VAL A 355 -3.36 11.08 10.03
N GLU A 356 -4.13 12.03 10.55
CA GLU A 356 -4.16 12.34 11.97
C GLU A 356 -5.28 11.56 12.64
N LEU A 357 -4.96 10.90 13.75
CA LEU A 357 -5.91 10.13 14.56
C LEU A 357 -6.48 11.02 15.67
N ASN A 358 -7.65 10.66 16.21
CA ASN A 358 -8.27 11.37 17.33
C ASN A 358 -7.44 11.38 18.62
N SER A 359 -6.41 10.52 18.73
CA SER A 359 -5.42 10.55 19.80
C SER A 359 -4.37 11.66 19.65
N GLY A 360 -4.33 12.36 18.51
CA GLY A 360 -3.25 13.28 18.14
C GLY A 360 -2.07 12.58 17.45
N GLU A 361 -2.10 11.26 17.32
CA GLU A 361 -1.06 10.49 16.63
C GLU A 361 -1.14 10.67 15.12
N VAL A 362 0.01 10.52 14.45
CA VAL A 362 0.08 10.54 12.99
C VAL A 362 0.37 9.12 12.51
N ALA A 363 -0.42 8.67 11.54
CA ALA A 363 -0.29 7.34 10.95
C ALA A 363 -0.26 7.41 9.43
N VAL A 364 0.27 6.36 8.81
CA VAL A 364 0.23 6.14 7.37
C VAL A 364 -0.72 5.00 7.02
N VAL A 365 -1.53 5.16 5.98
CA VAL A 365 -2.44 4.09 5.52
C VAL A 365 -1.67 2.95 4.87
N LEU A 366 -1.77 1.75 5.43
CA LEU A 366 -1.16 0.53 4.89
C LEU A 366 -2.10 -0.22 3.94
N GLN A 367 -3.35 -0.41 4.34
CA GLN A 367 -4.35 -1.18 3.60
C GLN A 367 -5.70 -0.49 3.68
N GLN A 368 -6.43 -0.51 2.59
CA GLN A 368 -7.76 0.04 2.51
C GLN A 368 -8.79 -0.96 3.00
N ASN A 369 -9.93 -0.43 3.42
CA ASN A 369 -11.09 -1.24 3.72
C ASN A 369 -12.20 -0.90 2.72
N GLN A 370 -12.48 -1.83 1.81
CA GLN A 370 -13.44 -1.60 0.72
C GLN A 370 -14.88 -1.45 1.23
N VAL A 371 -15.21 -2.08 2.36
CA VAL A 371 -16.54 -2.01 2.98
C VAL A 371 -16.65 -0.78 3.88
N ARG A 372 -15.66 -0.55 4.74
CA ARG A 372 -15.64 0.54 5.71
C ARG A 372 -14.49 1.50 5.40
N ARG A 373 -14.68 2.36 4.41
CA ARG A 373 -13.64 3.25 3.84
C ARG A 373 -12.98 4.21 4.84
N LEU A 374 -13.65 4.49 5.97
CA LEU A 374 -13.10 5.30 7.08
C LEU A 374 -12.29 4.49 8.09
N GLN A 375 -12.24 3.17 7.94
CA GLN A 375 -11.58 2.23 8.84
C GLN A 375 -10.49 1.42 8.10
N PRO A 376 -9.49 2.07 7.48
CA PRO A 376 -8.34 1.38 6.90
C PRO A 376 -7.43 0.78 7.99
N LYS A 377 -6.49 -0.06 7.55
CA LYS A 377 -5.35 -0.47 8.37
C LYS A 377 -4.26 0.60 8.25
N VAL A 378 -3.78 1.10 9.37
CA VAL A 378 -2.80 2.19 9.44
C VAL A 378 -1.58 1.78 10.26
N MET A 379 -0.45 2.43 10.04
CA MET A 379 0.75 2.29 10.86
C MET A 379 1.07 3.62 11.52
N VAL A 380 1.11 3.64 12.85
CA VAL A 380 1.40 4.84 13.64
C VAL A 380 2.88 5.18 13.52
N LEU A 381 3.15 6.39 13.05
CA LEU A 381 4.49 6.93 12.78
C LEU A 381 4.94 7.92 13.87
N LEU A 382 4.00 8.73 14.37
CA LEU A 382 4.26 9.68 15.45
C LEU A 382 3.30 9.50 16.62
N ALA A 383 3.83 9.69 17.82
CA ALA A 383 3.08 9.84 19.05
C ALA A 383 2.27 11.16 19.08
N PRO A 384 1.36 11.36 20.05
CA PRO A 384 0.57 12.59 20.16
C PRO A 384 1.40 13.88 20.27
N ASP A 385 2.59 13.79 20.88
CA ASP A 385 3.57 14.87 21.01
C ASP A 385 4.41 15.10 19.74
N LYS A 386 4.06 14.39 18.65
CA LYS A 386 4.75 14.39 17.36
C LYS A 386 6.19 13.84 17.42
N SER A 387 6.54 13.13 18.50
CA SER A 387 7.79 12.38 18.56
C SER A 387 7.72 11.11 17.70
N VAL A 388 8.85 10.73 17.11
CA VAL A 388 8.95 9.57 16.22
C VAL A 388 8.75 8.28 17.01
N GLU A 389 7.79 7.47 16.56
CA GLU A 389 7.58 6.13 17.09
C GLU A 389 8.68 5.19 16.59
N ARG A 390 9.63 4.86 17.47
CA ARG A 390 10.75 3.95 17.16
C ARG A 390 10.30 2.54 16.81
N TYR A 391 9.13 2.15 17.30
CA TYR A 391 8.52 0.84 17.06
C TYR A 391 7.09 1.07 16.57
N PRO A 392 6.93 1.52 15.31
CA PRO A 392 5.64 1.92 14.79
C PRO A 392 4.67 0.75 14.87
N ARG A 393 3.48 0.96 15.44
CA ARG A 393 2.48 -0.09 15.58
C ARG A 393 1.47 -0.05 14.44
N THR A 394 1.01 -1.21 14.00
CA THR A 394 -0.06 -1.30 13.00
C THR A 394 -1.41 -1.45 13.70
N LEU A 395 -2.38 -0.63 13.30
CA LEU A 395 -3.74 -0.62 13.81
C LEU A 395 -4.69 -0.95 12.67
N ASP A 396 -5.53 -1.97 12.85
CA ASP A 396 -6.67 -2.19 11.96
C ASP A 396 -7.88 -1.45 12.56
N LEU A 397 -8.23 -0.30 11.97
CA LEU A 397 -9.32 0.53 12.50
C LEU A 397 -10.69 -0.17 12.40
N MET A 398 -10.82 -1.23 11.57
CA MET A 398 -12.04 -2.02 11.50
C MET A 398 -12.33 -2.77 12.80
N LEU A 399 -11.28 -3.11 13.56
CA LEU A 399 -11.38 -3.83 14.83
C LEU A 399 -11.70 -2.89 16.01
N ASN A 400 -11.90 -1.60 15.74
CA ASN A 400 -12.15 -0.55 16.73
C ASN A 400 -11.14 -0.56 17.91
N PRO A 401 -9.82 -0.61 17.66
CA PRO A 401 -8.82 -0.59 18.72
C PRO A 401 -9.00 0.65 19.60
N LEU A 402 -8.84 0.49 20.91
CA LEU A 402 -8.93 1.59 21.87
C LEU A 402 -7.63 2.40 21.86
N GLY A 403 -7.77 3.72 21.84
CA GLY A 403 -6.68 4.66 21.99
C GLY A 403 -6.28 4.88 23.46
N PRO A 404 -5.26 5.71 23.71
CA PRO A 404 -4.76 5.98 25.06
C PRO A 404 -5.81 6.63 25.97
N THR A 405 -6.80 7.31 25.36
CA THR A 405 -7.92 7.98 26.04
C THR A 405 -9.11 7.06 26.33
N GLY A 406 -9.06 5.79 25.91
CA GLY A 406 -10.19 4.85 26.03
C GLY A 406 -11.24 4.96 24.92
N GLU A 407 -11.12 5.94 24.02
CA GLU A 407 -11.97 6.03 22.82
C GLU A 407 -11.40 5.18 21.67
N SER A 408 -12.25 4.62 20.81
CA SER A 408 -11.79 3.95 19.60
C SER A 408 -11.09 4.91 18.64
N TYR A 409 -10.04 4.44 17.98
CA TYR A 409 -9.34 5.22 16.97
C TYR A 409 -10.24 5.57 15.78
N ARG A 410 -10.19 6.83 15.37
CA ARG A 410 -10.76 7.33 14.11
C ARG A 410 -9.84 8.33 13.44
N ILE A 411 -9.93 8.41 12.12
CA ILE A 411 -9.20 9.41 11.34
C ILE A 411 -9.94 10.76 11.48
N LEU A 412 -9.23 11.80 11.88
CA LEU A 412 -9.73 13.18 11.91
C LEU A 412 -9.62 13.83 10.53
N GLY A 413 -8.54 13.53 9.81
CA GLY A 413 -8.28 14.07 8.48
C GLY A 413 -6.99 13.49 7.90
N ALA A 414 -6.79 13.70 6.61
CA ALA A 414 -5.48 13.46 6.04
C ALA A 414 -4.59 14.68 6.17
N LEU A 415 -3.30 14.41 6.15
CA LEU A 415 -2.24 15.39 6.26
C LEU A 415 -1.51 15.50 4.90
N PRO A 416 -0.87 16.64 4.62
CA PRO A 416 0.06 16.76 3.49
C PRO A 416 1.19 15.72 3.54
N ASP A 417 1.73 15.35 2.37
CA ASP A 417 2.75 14.30 2.22
C ASP A 417 4.11 14.61 2.89
N ASN A 418 4.28 15.81 3.44
CA ASN A 418 5.46 16.23 4.20
C ASN A 418 5.12 16.77 5.60
N ALA A 419 3.91 16.49 6.10
CA ALA A 419 3.47 16.97 7.39
C ALA A 419 4.46 16.53 8.48
N TYR A 420 4.87 17.48 9.32
CA TYR A 420 5.86 17.25 10.38
C TYR A 420 7.23 16.79 9.88
N GLY A 421 7.57 17.08 8.61
CA GLY A 421 8.85 16.66 8.00
C GLY A 421 8.92 15.16 7.70
N ILE A 422 7.77 14.48 7.68
CA ILE A 422 7.66 13.06 7.35
C ILE A 422 7.45 12.94 5.87
N ASP A 423 8.37 12.29 5.17
CA ASP A 423 8.04 11.67 3.90
C ASP A 423 7.55 10.24 4.18
N PRO A 424 6.27 9.90 3.92
CA PRO A 424 5.74 8.56 4.09
C PRO A 424 6.56 7.51 3.37
N ALA A 425 7.11 7.83 2.19
CA ALA A 425 7.91 6.90 1.40
C ALA A 425 9.27 6.60 2.04
N GLU A 426 9.76 7.46 2.93
CA GLU A 426 11.08 7.35 3.58
C GLU A 426 11.01 6.99 5.06
N PHE A 427 9.93 7.38 5.74
CA PHE A 427 9.90 7.41 7.19
C PHE A 427 9.98 6.02 7.84
N TYR A 428 9.31 5.02 7.28
CA TYR A 428 9.43 3.64 7.77
C TYR A 428 10.72 2.94 7.28
N LEU A 429 11.63 3.66 6.61
CA LEU A 429 12.89 3.11 6.12
C LEU A 429 14.10 3.54 6.93
N VAL A 430 13.98 4.63 7.70
CA VAL A 430 15.01 5.14 8.62
C VAL A 430 15.21 4.19 9.79
#